data_AF-A0A965TUY8-F1
#
_entry.id   AF-A0A965TUY8-F1
#
_cell.length_a   1.000
_cell.length_b   1.000
_cell.length_c   1.000
_cell.angle_alpha   90.00
_cell.angle_beta   90.00
_cell.angle_gamma   90.00
#
_symmetry.space_group_name_H-M   'P 1'
#
loop_
_entity.id
_entity.type
_entity.pdbx_description
1 polymer ?
#
loop_
_entity_poly.entity_id
_entity_poly.type
_entity_poly.pdbx_seq_one_letter_code
_entity_poly.pdbx_strand_id
1 'polypeptide(L)'
;MELPEEIYLDEKNDVQSDGLVTLFNYKHVTALLSHYSTLKQEVWDEVGLDMHYMLMDLEELVVRTLKKDYPLLFDLALAKIDGLTNIEIQRLLDERHGVKHSVEYISALWKNKIPKLISEQAKEDWLLFHFTNEVKGKWKKCSRCGEIKLAHHRFFSRNKTSKDGYYSICKDCRNKKRR
;
A
#
# COMPACT_ATOMS: atom_id res chain seq x y z
N MET A 1 -17.86 -15.57 7.04
CA MET A 1 -16.53 -16.20 7.02
C MET A 1 -15.69 -15.45 8.03
N GLU A 2 -15.24 -16.15 9.05
CA GLU A 2 -14.28 -15.60 10.01
C GLU A 2 -12.88 -15.64 9.37
N LEU A 3 -12.13 -14.55 9.53
CA LEU A 3 -10.77 -14.37 9.04
C LEU A 3 -9.87 -14.03 10.24
N PRO A 4 -9.58 -15.01 11.12
CA PRO A 4 -8.66 -14.77 12.22
C PRO A 4 -7.29 -14.40 11.65
N GLU A 5 -6.67 -13.38 12.25
CA GLU A 5 -5.39 -12.84 11.84
C GLU A 5 -4.62 -12.38 13.08
N GLU A 6 -3.39 -12.87 13.23
CA GLU A 6 -2.39 -12.31 14.13
C GLU A 6 -1.35 -11.56 13.30
N ILE A 7 -1.12 -10.29 13.67
CA ILE A 7 -0.15 -9.41 13.01
C ILE A 7 1.05 -9.25 13.93
N TYR A 8 2.25 -9.53 13.42
CA TYR A 8 3.47 -9.54 14.20
C TYR A 8 4.67 -9.00 13.42
N LEU A 9 5.76 -8.72 14.14
CA LEU A 9 7.04 -8.33 13.56
C LEU A 9 7.96 -9.54 13.45
N ASP A 10 8.55 -9.74 12.27
CA ASP A 10 9.58 -10.78 12.08
C ASP A 10 10.95 -10.36 12.65
N GLU A 11 11.95 -11.25 12.54
CA GLU A 11 13.33 -10.98 12.98
C GLU A 11 13.98 -9.75 12.34
N LYS A 12 13.45 -9.29 11.20
CA LYS A 12 13.91 -8.10 10.50
C LYS A 12 13.12 -6.85 10.90
N ASN A 13 12.18 -6.96 11.83
CA ASN A 13 11.15 -5.96 12.18
C ASN A 13 10.23 -5.62 11.00
N ASP A 14 10.04 -6.51 10.03
CA ASP A 14 9.00 -6.31 9.01
C ASP A 14 7.67 -6.91 9.47
N VAL A 15 6.58 -6.23 9.09
CA VAL A 15 5.21 -6.65 9.42
C VAL A 15 4.84 -7.90 8.64
N GLN A 16 4.41 -8.91 9.38
CA GLN A 16 3.88 -10.18 8.88
C GLN A 16 2.49 -10.42 9.47
N SER A 17 1.76 -11.31 8.81
CA SER A 17 0.45 -11.79 9.24
C SER A 17 0.34 -13.27 8.89
N ASP A 18 -0.33 -14.03 9.75
CA ASP A 18 -0.68 -15.44 9.52
C ASP A 18 -2.10 -15.63 8.95
N GLY A 19 -2.82 -14.52 8.72
CA GLY A 19 -4.18 -14.54 8.19
C GLY A 19 -4.25 -15.15 6.79
N LEU A 20 -5.33 -15.90 6.54
CA LEU A 20 -5.58 -16.55 5.24
C LEU A 20 -5.56 -15.54 4.08
N VAL A 21 -6.16 -14.38 4.31
CA VAL A 21 -6.14 -13.21 3.42
C VAL A 21 -5.72 -12.01 4.26
N THR A 22 -4.85 -11.16 3.72
CA THR A 22 -4.32 -10.01 4.46
C THR A 22 -3.91 -8.89 3.52
N LEU A 23 -4.05 -7.64 3.96
CA LEU A 23 -3.59 -6.46 3.21
C LEU A 23 -2.06 -6.28 3.28
N PHE A 24 -1.35 -6.99 4.17
CA PHE A 24 0.12 -6.94 4.25
C PHE A 24 0.82 -7.79 3.18
N ASN A 25 0.08 -8.59 2.40
CA ASN A 25 0.63 -9.37 1.31
C ASN A 25 0.14 -8.86 -0.04
N TYR A 26 1.03 -8.31 -0.85
CA TYR A 26 0.66 -7.76 -2.15
C TYR A 26 -0.02 -8.77 -3.08
N LYS A 27 0.27 -10.08 -2.96
CA LYS A 27 -0.40 -11.11 -3.76
C LYS A 27 -1.87 -11.27 -3.37
N HIS A 28 -2.16 -11.17 -2.08
CA HIS A 28 -3.53 -11.19 -1.55
C HIS A 28 -4.27 -9.93 -2.00
N VAL A 29 -3.62 -8.75 -1.91
CA VAL A 29 -4.16 -7.50 -2.46
C VAL A 29 -4.44 -7.61 -3.95
N THR A 30 -3.55 -8.22 -4.75
CA THR A 30 -3.80 -8.46 -6.19
C THR A 30 -5.05 -9.31 -6.40
N ALA A 31 -5.24 -10.38 -5.61
CA ALA A 31 -6.40 -11.25 -5.71
C ALA A 31 -7.69 -10.52 -5.32
N LEU A 32 -7.68 -9.80 -4.19
CA LEU A 32 -8.81 -9.01 -3.72
C LEU A 32 -9.23 -7.97 -4.77
N LEU A 33 -8.28 -7.21 -5.33
CA LEU A 33 -8.57 -6.24 -6.39
C LEU A 33 -9.12 -6.89 -7.67
N SER A 34 -8.60 -8.05 -8.05
CA SER A 34 -9.03 -8.75 -9.28
C SER A 34 -10.42 -9.35 -9.18
N HIS A 35 -10.87 -9.66 -7.96
CA HIS A 35 -12.19 -10.24 -7.68
C HIS A 35 -13.12 -9.30 -6.93
N TYR A 36 -12.73 -8.03 -6.79
CA TYR A 36 -13.40 -7.05 -5.93
C TYR A 36 -14.89 -6.92 -6.23
N SER A 37 -15.27 -6.75 -7.50
CA SER A 37 -16.68 -6.51 -7.88
C SER A 37 -17.57 -7.71 -7.53
N THR A 38 -17.08 -8.93 -7.73
CA THR A 38 -17.79 -10.17 -7.35
C THR A 38 -17.87 -10.31 -5.84
N LEU A 39 -16.74 -10.19 -5.15
CA LEU A 39 -16.69 -10.30 -3.68
C LEU A 39 -17.62 -9.27 -3.04
N LYS A 40 -17.57 -8.01 -3.49
CA LYS A 40 -18.41 -6.95 -2.93
C LYS A 40 -19.89 -7.24 -3.11
N GLN A 41 -20.32 -7.72 -4.28
CA GLN A 41 -21.72 -8.13 -4.48
C GLN A 41 -22.16 -9.24 -3.52
N GLU A 42 -21.28 -10.19 -3.23
CA GLU A 42 -21.59 -11.33 -2.34
C GLU A 42 -21.65 -10.94 -0.85
N VAL A 43 -20.82 -9.98 -0.41
CA VAL A 43 -20.69 -9.65 1.03
C VAL A 43 -21.26 -8.29 1.42
N TRP A 44 -21.83 -7.51 0.49
CA TRP A 44 -22.24 -6.13 0.77
C TRP A 44 -23.28 -6.03 1.89
N ASP A 45 -24.29 -6.88 1.88
CA ASP A 45 -25.37 -6.85 2.87
C ASP A 45 -25.02 -7.65 4.15
N GLU A 46 -23.89 -8.35 4.15
CA GLU A 46 -23.47 -9.28 5.20
C GLU A 46 -22.45 -8.62 6.15
N VAL A 47 -22.89 -7.56 6.86
CA VAL A 47 -22.06 -6.75 7.79
C VAL A 47 -21.46 -7.53 8.97
N GLY A 48 -21.86 -8.79 9.16
CA GLY A 48 -21.31 -9.69 10.18
C GLY A 48 -20.09 -10.49 9.72
N LEU A 49 -19.68 -10.40 8.45
CA LEU A 49 -18.54 -11.16 7.91
C LEU A 49 -17.28 -10.30 7.85
N ASP A 50 -16.15 -10.85 8.26
CA ASP A 50 -14.86 -10.14 8.24
C ASP A 50 -14.46 -9.69 6.82
N MET A 51 -14.88 -10.42 5.79
CA MET A 51 -14.66 -10.03 4.40
C MET A 51 -15.34 -8.70 4.05
N HIS A 52 -16.49 -8.37 4.64
CA HIS A 52 -17.16 -7.08 4.43
C HIS A 52 -16.24 -5.94 4.84
N TYR A 53 -15.70 -6.00 6.07
CA TYR A 53 -14.78 -4.99 6.59
C TYR A 53 -13.43 -4.99 5.86
N MET A 54 -12.93 -6.16 5.45
CA MET A 54 -11.70 -6.25 4.66
C MET A 54 -11.81 -5.53 3.31
N LEU A 55 -12.97 -5.58 2.65
CA LEU A 55 -13.20 -4.84 1.40
C LEU A 55 -13.34 -3.33 1.67
N MET A 56 -13.98 -2.93 2.76
CA MET A 56 -14.03 -1.52 3.17
C MET A 56 -12.62 -0.96 3.46
N ASP A 57 -11.81 -1.72 4.20
CA ASP A 57 -10.42 -1.35 4.49
C ASP A 57 -9.58 -1.29 3.23
N LEU A 58 -9.78 -2.22 2.28
CA LEU A 58 -9.12 -2.18 0.98
C LEU A 58 -9.48 -0.91 0.19
N GLU A 59 -10.76 -0.52 0.14
CA GLU A 59 -11.22 0.69 -0.55
C GLU A 59 -10.59 1.95 0.02
N GLU A 60 -10.66 2.11 1.33
CA GLU A 60 -10.07 3.25 2.04
C GLU A 60 -8.56 3.28 1.82
N LEU A 61 -7.89 2.13 1.89
CA LEU A 61 -6.46 2.02 1.66
C LEU A 61 -6.08 2.36 0.21
N VAL A 62 -6.85 1.93 -0.79
CA VAL A 62 -6.65 2.29 -2.21
C VAL A 62 -6.74 3.81 -2.38
N VAL A 63 -7.78 4.43 -1.83
CA VAL A 63 -8.01 5.87 -1.90
C VAL A 63 -6.86 6.63 -1.24
N ARG A 64 -6.52 6.27 0.01
CA ARG A 64 -5.44 6.92 0.78
C ARG A 64 -4.08 6.76 0.11
N THR A 65 -3.79 5.59 -0.46
CA THR A 65 -2.48 5.29 -1.06
C THR A 65 -2.30 5.96 -2.42
N LEU A 66 -3.33 5.96 -3.28
CA LEU A 66 -3.15 6.30 -4.69
C LEU A 66 -3.70 7.67 -5.06
N LYS A 67 -4.85 8.10 -4.51
CA LYS A 67 -5.62 9.23 -5.05
C LYS A 67 -4.82 10.53 -5.13
N LYS A 68 -4.02 10.82 -4.10
CA LYS A 68 -3.23 12.06 -4.03
C LYS A 68 -1.86 11.93 -4.68
N ASP A 69 -1.12 10.88 -4.33
CA ASP A 69 0.30 10.75 -4.69
C ASP A 69 0.51 10.04 -6.03
N TYR A 70 -0.48 9.27 -6.50
CA TYR A 70 -0.43 8.49 -7.74
C TYR A 70 -1.76 8.56 -8.53
N PRO A 71 -2.24 9.75 -8.94
CA PRO A 71 -3.55 9.92 -9.58
C PRO A 71 -3.73 9.07 -10.85
N LEU A 72 -2.67 8.90 -11.65
CA LEU A 72 -2.69 8.00 -12.82
C LEU A 72 -2.95 6.54 -12.43
N LEU A 73 -2.31 6.07 -11.35
CA LEU A 73 -2.51 4.70 -10.87
C LEU A 73 -3.89 4.51 -10.24
N PHE A 74 -4.43 5.57 -9.61
CA PHE A 74 -5.78 5.56 -9.05
C PHE A 74 -6.83 5.41 -10.17
N ASP A 75 -6.75 6.22 -11.22
CA ASP A 75 -7.66 6.12 -12.38
C ASP A 75 -7.56 4.75 -13.07
N LEU A 76 -6.34 4.22 -13.23
CA LEU A 76 -6.12 2.87 -13.75
C LEU A 76 -6.82 1.83 -12.88
N ALA A 77 -6.68 1.92 -11.54
CA ALA A 77 -7.28 0.96 -10.61
C ALA A 77 -8.81 0.97 -10.67
N LEU A 78 -9.43 2.16 -10.68
CA LEU A 78 -10.88 2.29 -10.82
C LEU A 78 -11.38 1.72 -12.14
N ALA A 79 -10.76 2.13 -13.26
CA ALA A 79 -11.14 1.63 -14.57
C ALA A 79 -11.01 0.10 -14.68
N LYS A 80 -10.03 -0.50 -13.99
CA LYS A 80 -9.89 -1.96 -13.92
C LYS A 80 -11.01 -2.64 -13.15
N ILE A 81 -11.39 -2.07 -12.00
CA ILE A 81 -12.50 -2.55 -11.18
C ILE A 81 -13.84 -2.43 -11.92
N ASP A 82 -14.00 -1.35 -12.69
CA ASP A 82 -15.17 -1.09 -13.54
C ASP A 82 -15.22 -2.00 -14.79
N GLY A 83 -14.21 -2.86 -14.99
CA GLY A 83 -14.19 -3.86 -16.05
C GLY A 83 -13.66 -3.39 -17.41
N LEU A 84 -13.01 -2.22 -17.49
CA LEU A 84 -12.46 -1.73 -18.75
C LEU A 84 -11.29 -2.58 -19.24
N THR A 85 -11.21 -2.74 -20.56
CA THR A 85 -10.11 -3.40 -21.25
C THR A 85 -8.84 -2.55 -21.19
N ASN A 86 -7.67 -3.17 -21.39
CA ASN A 86 -6.40 -2.44 -21.40
C ASN A 86 -6.33 -1.35 -22.48
N ILE A 87 -7.05 -1.54 -23.59
CA ILE A 87 -7.09 -0.57 -24.69
C ILE A 87 -7.93 0.65 -24.30
N GLU A 88 -9.07 0.44 -23.66
CA GLU A 88 -9.91 1.52 -23.12
C GLU A 88 -9.18 2.29 -22.03
N ILE A 89 -8.50 1.59 -21.13
CA ILE A 89 -7.68 2.21 -20.07
C ILE A 89 -6.55 3.03 -20.70
N GLN A 90 -5.86 2.52 -21.72
CA GLN A 90 -4.81 3.28 -22.40
C GLN A 90 -5.35 4.62 -22.94
N ARG A 91 -6.52 4.62 -23.58
CA ARG A 91 -7.17 5.84 -24.09
C ARG A 91 -7.54 6.78 -22.96
N LEU A 92 -8.16 6.27 -21.89
CA LEU A 92 -8.52 7.06 -20.71
C LEU A 92 -7.30 7.73 -20.07
N LEU A 93 -6.18 7.01 -19.95
CA LEU A 93 -4.96 7.55 -19.35
C LEU A 93 -4.30 8.59 -20.25
N ASP A 94 -4.33 8.40 -21.58
CA ASP A 94 -3.84 9.38 -22.55
C ASP A 94 -4.67 10.67 -22.47
N GLU A 95 -6.00 10.56 -22.43
CA GLU A 95 -6.92 11.71 -22.35
C GLU A 95 -6.80 12.50 -21.04
N ARG A 96 -6.71 11.81 -19.88
CA ARG A 96 -6.70 12.47 -18.57
C ARG A 96 -5.32 12.94 -18.12
N HIS A 97 -4.28 12.15 -18.41
CA HIS A 97 -2.92 12.38 -17.89
C HIS A 97 -1.93 12.79 -18.99
N GLY A 98 -2.31 12.73 -20.27
CA GLY A 98 -1.42 13.02 -21.40
C GLY A 98 -0.33 11.97 -21.57
N VAL A 99 -0.56 10.74 -21.10
CA VAL A 99 0.45 9.67 -21.11
C VAL A 99 -0.08 8.42 -21.81
N LYS A 100 0.56 8.07 -22.93
CA LYS A 100 0.28 6.84 -23.66
C LYS A 100 1.23 5.72 -23.25
N HIS A 101 0.77 4.83 -22.38
CA HIS A 101 1.49 3.63 -21.98
C HIS A 101 1.10 2.41 -22.80
N SER A 102 2.01 1.46 -23.03
CA SER A 102 1.67 0.18 -23.67
C SER A 102 0.70 -0.63 -22.81
N VAL A 103 -0.07 -1.52 -23.44
CA VAL A 103 -1.05 -2.36 -22.75
C VAL A 103 -0.37 -3.36 -21.79
N GLU A 104 0.84 -3.80 -22.12
CA GLU A 104 1.68 -4.65 -21.27
C GLU A 104 2.13 -3.90 -20.03
N TYR A 105 2.52 -2.63 -20.18
CA TYR A 105 2.89 -1.79 -19.05
C TYR A 105 1.71 -1.54 -18.12
N ILE A 106 0.52 -1.24 -18.66
CA ILE A 106 -0.73 -1.11 -17.89
C ILE A 106 -1.00 -2.39 -17.09
N SER A 107 -0.88 -3.56 -17.74
CA SER A 107 -1.03 -4.86 -17.07
C SER A 107 0.00 -5.06 -15.95
N ALA A 108 1.25 -4.66 -16.18
CA ALA A 108 2.31 -4.74 -15.17
C ALA A 108 2.05 -3.80 -13.98
N LEU A 109 1.55 -2.60 -14.21
CA LEU A 109 1.14 -1.67 -13.16
C LEU A 109 0.03 -2.27 -12.30
N TRP A 110 -1.01 -2.82 -12.95
CA TRP A 110 -2.14 -3.47 -12.28
C TRP A 110 -1.72 -4.69 -11.44
N LYS A 111 -0.94 -5.61 -12.00
CA LYS A 111 -0.60 -6.88 -11.31
C LYS A 111 0.48 -6.72 -10.26
N ASN A 112 1.36 -5.72 -10.39
CA ASN A 112 2.55 -5.61 -9.55
C ASN A 112 2.64 -4.27 -8.81
N LYS A 113 2.60 -3.14 -9.52
CA LYS A 113 2.93 -1.84 -8.92
C LYS A 113 1.87 -1.40 -7.92
N ILE A 114 0.60 -1.44 -8.33
CA ILE A 114 -0.54 -1.00 -7.52
C ILE A 114 -0.69 -1.85 -6.25
N PRO A 115 -0.77 -3.20 -6.32
CA PRO A 115 -0.91 -4.04 -5.12
C PRO A 115 0.25 -3.90 -4.15
N LYS A 116 1.49 -3.72 -4.66
CA LYS A 116 2.66 -3.48 -3.81
C LYS A 116 2.58 -2.15 -3.09
N LEU A 117 2.18 -1.06 -3.76
CA LEU A 117 2.03 0.23 -3.08
C LEU A 117 1.01 0.14 -1.94
N ILE A 118 -0.14 -0.46 -2.21
CA ILE A 118 -1.22 -0.65 -1.23
C ILE A 118 -0.73 -1.49 -0.04
N SER A 119 -0.11 -2.64 -0.31
CA SER A 119 0.43 -3.52 0.73
C SER A 119 1.53 -2.86 1.57
N GLU A 120 2.39 -2.06 0.95
CA GLU A 120 3.45 -1.35 1.66
C GLU A 120 2.88 -0.23 2.53
N GLN A 121 1.84 0.48 2.07
CA GLN A 121 1.12 1.47 2.87
C GLN A 121 0.43 0.81 4.08
N ALA A 122 -0.24 -0.33 3.91
CA ALA A 122 -0.85 -1.08 5.01
C ALA A 122 0.17 -1.39 6.12
N LYS A 123 1.35 -1.87 5.73
CA LYS A 123 2.43 -2.17 6.69
C LYS A 123 2.93 -0.93 7.41
N GLU A 124 3.07 0.18 6.70
CA GLU A 124 3.47 1.45 7.32
C GLU A 124 2.42 1.95 8.31
N ASP A 125 1.14 1.89 7.96
CA ASP A 125 0.04 2.30 8.83
C ASP A 125 -0.01 1.46 10.11
N TRP A 126 0.12 0.14 9.98
CA TRP A 126 0.18 -0.76 11.13
C TRP A 126 1.38 -0.46 12.03
N LEU A 127 2.58 -0.27 11.46
CA LEU A 127 3.77 0.08 12.25
C LEU A 127 3.58 1.40 13.01
N LEU A 128 3.02 2.41 12.34
CA LEU A 128 2.77 3.70 12.95
C LEU A 128 1.79 3.54 14.11
N PHE A 129 0.70 2.79 13.94
CA PHE A 129 -0.25 2.53 15.02
C PHE A 129 0.39 1.76 16.18
N HIS A 130 1.03 0.62 15.90
CA HIS A 130 1.64 -0.26 16.89
C HIS A 130 2.71 0.46 17.73
N PHE A 131 3.64 1.18 17.07
CA PHE A 131 4.68 1.90 17.79
C PHE A 131 4.20 3.23 18.40
N THR A 132 3.07 3.79 17.98
CA THR A 132 2.51 4.98 18.65
C THR A 132 1.74 4.58 19.92
N ASN A 133 0.89 3.56 19.82
CA ASN A 133 -0.15 3.28 20.81
C ASN A 133 0.19 2.10 21.73
N GLU A 134 0.92 1.10 21.26
CA GLU A 134 1.15 -0.14 22.01
C GLU A 134 2.54 -0.16 22.65
N VAL A 135 3.59 -0.06 21.83
CA VAL A 135 4.98 -0.25 22.30
C VAL A 135 5.69 1.07 22.64
N LYS A 136 5.17 2.21 22.18
CA LYS A 136 5.80 3.55 22.32
C LYS A 136 7.24 3.56 21.77
N GLY A 137 7.35 3.39 20.46
CA GLY A 137 8.59 3.32 19.71
C GLY A 137 9.43 4.60 19.71
N LYS A 138 10.60 4.52 19.08
CA LYS A 138 11.53 5.64 18.93
C LYS A 138 11.22 6.42 17.64
N TRP A 139 11.23 7.74 17.74
CA TRP A 139 10.96 8.64 16.62
C TRP A 139 12.18 9.51 16.32
N LYS A 140 12.43 9.79 15.04
CA LYS A 140 13.59 10.56 14.59
C LYS A 140 13.18 11.62 13.57
N LYS A 141 13.76 12.82 13.72
CA LYS A 141 13.63 13.91 12.75
C LYS A 141 14.56 13.69 11.56
N CYS A 142 14.01 13.75 10.35
CA CYS A 142 14.80 13.75 9.12
C CYS A 142 15.58 15.07 9.00
N SER A 143 16.89 15.00 8.75
CA SER A 143 17.74 16.18 8.60
C SER A 143 17.51 16.97 7.30
N ARG A 144 16.80 16.39 6.32
CA ARG A 144 16.53 17.03 5.01
C ARG A 144 15.13 17.66 4.92
N CYS A 145 14.07 16.90 5.21
CA CYS A 145 12.69 17.44 5.18
C CYS A 145 12.20 17.98 6.52
N GLY A 146 12.88 17.67 7.63
CA GLY A 146 12.45 18.11 8.96
C GLY A 146 11.28 17.33 9.57
N GLU A 147 10.67 16.40 8.83
CA GLU A 147 9.58 15.55 9.34
C GLU A 147 10.09 14.58 10.42
N ILE A 148 9.25 14.34 11.44
CA ILE A 148 9.47 13.31 12.46
C ILE A 148 8.84 12.01 11.95
N LYS A 149 9.64 10.94 11.84
CA LYS A 149 9.20 9.62 11.38
C LYS A 149 9.67 8.54 12.36
N LEU A 150 9.02 7.39 12.33
CA LEU A 150 9.40 6.24 13.15
C LEU A 150 10.83 5.81 12.81
N ALA A 151 11.68 5.57 13.82
CA ALA A 151 13.05 5.11 13.67
C ALA A 151 13.08 3.61 13.28
N HIS A 152 12.65 3.34 12.05
CA HIS A 152 12.42 2.01 11.52
C HIS A 152 13.00 1.88 10.11
N HIS A 153 13.38 0.67 9.69
CA HIS A 153 14.01 0.48 8.37
C HIS A 153 13.08 0.73 7.20
N ARG A 154 11.76 0.85 7.42
CA ARG A 154 10.83 1.33 6.38
C ARG A 154 11.03 2.82 6.08
N PHE A 155 11.18 3.66 7.10
CA PHE A 155 11.30 5.12 6.94
C PHE A 155 12.75 5.61 6.80
N PHE A 156 13.74 4.88 7.34
CA PHE A 156 15.16 5.24 7.29
C PHE A 156 16.01 4.06 6.82
N SER A 157 17.03 4.32 5.99
CA SER A 157 18.01 3.29 5.65
C SER A 157 18.87 2.93 6.88
N ARG A 158 19.18 1.65 7.07
CA ARG A 158 20.07 1.18 8.15
C ARG A 158 21.48 1.75 7.97
N ASN A 159 22.08 2.18 9.08
CA ASN A 159 23.47 2.60 9.17
C ASN A 159 24.11 2.05 10.45
N LYS A 160 24.95 1.01 10.30
CA LYS A 160 25.62 0.35 11.44
C LYS A 160 26.57 1.27 12.21
N THR A 161 27.03 2.37 11.61
CA THR A 161 27.94 3.33 12.28
C THR A 161 27.21 4.39 13.09
N SER A 162 25.88 4.51 12.93
CA SER A 162 25.08 5.46 13.71
C SER A 162 24.71 4.86 15.07
N LYS A 163 24.69 5.70 16.12
CA LYS A 163 24.28 5.30 17.48
C LYS A 163 22.90 4.66 17.54
N ASP A 164 21.99 5.08 16.67
CA ASP A 164 20.61 4.57 16.58
C ASP A 164 20.41 3.55 15.46
N GLY A 165 21.47 3.15 14.75
CA GLY A 165 21.40 2.16 13.67
C GLY A 165 20.79 2.67 12.37
N TYR A 166 20.48 3.97 12.23
CA TYR A 166 19.84 4.54 11.04
C TYR A 166 20.54 5.81 10.51
N TYR A 167 20.38 6.09 9.22
CA TYR A 167 20.79 7.38 8.66
C TYR A 167 19.90 8.52 9.17
N SER A 168 20.43 9.74 9.20
CA SER A 168 19.68 10.96 9.55
C SER A 168 18.68 11.42 8.49
N ILE A 169 18.78 10.91 7.26
CA ILE A 169 17.92 11.28 6.14
C ILE A 169 16.92 10.15 5.87
N CYS A 170 15.62 10.47 5.82
CA CYS A 170 14.57 9.49 5.52
C CYS A 170 14.67 8.95 4.08
N LYS A 171 14.06 7.79 3.83
CA LYS A 171 14.04 7.17 2.50
C LYS A 171 13.37 8.03 1.45
N ASP A 172 12.27 8.72 1.78
CA ASP A 172 11.60 9.62 0.82
C ASP A 172 12.56 10.69 0.31
N CYS A 173 13.32 11.29 1.24
CA CYS A 173 14.35 12.27 0.93
C CYS A 173 15.52 11.69 0.15
N ARG A 174 15.90 10.43 0.38
CA ARG A 174 16.96 9.76 -0.40
C ARG A 174 16.51 9.36 -1.80
N ASN A 175 15.26 8.95 -1.94
CA ASN A 175 14.70 8.44 -3.19
C ASN A 175 14.23 9.55 -4.13
N LYS A 176 14.01 10.77 -3.64
CA LYS A 176 13.87 11.96 -4.49
C LYS A 176 15.15 12.12 -5.31
N LYS A 177 15.11 11.75 -6.60
CA LYS A 177 16.17 12.05 -7.57
C LYS A 177 16.52 13.54 -7.41
N ARG A 178 17.82 13.86 -7.30
CA ARG A 178 18.27 15.25 -7.47
C ARG A 178 17.78 15.66 -8.86
N ARG A 179 16.85 16.61 -8.91
CA ARG A 179 16.51 17.30 -10.16
C ARG A 179 17.76 18.00 -10.67
#